data_AF-A0A7V8SSN7-F1
#
_entry.id   AF-A0A7V8SSN7-F1
#
_cell.length_a   1.000
_cell.length_b   1.000
_cell.length_c   1.000
_cell.angle_alpha   90.00
_cell.angle_beta   90.00
_cell.angle_gamma   90.00
#
_symmetry.space_group_name_H-M   'P 1'
#
loop_
_entity.id
_entity.type
_entity.pdbx_description
1 polymer ?
#
loop_
_entity_poly.entity_id
_entity_poly.type
_entity_poly.pdbx_seq_one_letter_code
_entity_poly.pdbx_strand_id
1 'polypeptide(L)'
;MTQKRPSTTWKSPDPDPLETPGLQEGGQVPQGDTPPAEGSTPDAGPPDPPIPNRGWEISSLVFLTILIASFAVFFLAWAFEVW
;
A
#
# COMPACT_ATOMS: atom_id res chain seq x y z
N MET A 1 31.41 -31.37 -34.81
CA MET A 1 29.95 -31.58 -34.88
C MET A 1 29.26 -30.25 -34.84
N THR A 2 28.59 -29.95 -35.94
CA THR A 2 27.85 -28.73 -36.23
C THR A 2 26.62 -28.58 -35.34
N GLN A 3 26.46 -27.43 -34.68
CA GLN A 3 25.13 -26.86 -34.55
C GLN A 3 25.19 -25.34 -34.77
N LYS A 4 24.88 -24.91 -35.99
CA LYS A 4 24.55 -23.52 -36.31
C LYS A 4 23.18 -23.26 -35.70
N ARG A 5 23.15 -22.70 -34.48
CA ARG A 5 21.91 -22.30 -33.83
C ARG A 5 21.43 -20.96 -34.42
N PRO A 6 20.13 -20.80 -34.71
CA PRO A 6 19.61 -19.53 -35.21
C PRO A 6 19.92 -18.42 -34.20
N SER A 7 20.46 -17.31 -34.69
CA SER A 7 20.77 -16.12 -33.91
C SER A 7 19.47 -15.39 -33.55
N THR A 8 18.72 -15.93 -32.60
CA THR A 8 17.74 -15.13 -31.87
C THR A 8 18.54 -14.18 -30.99
N THR A 9 18.57 -12.91 -31.38
CA THR A 9 19.13 -11.82 -30.58
C THR A 9 18.34 -11.71 -29.26
N TRP A 10 18.70 -12.54 -28.29
CA TRP A 10 18.34 -12.32 -26.90
C TRP A 10 19.29 -11.24 -26.40
N LYS A 11 18.84 -9.99 -26.45
CA LYS A 11 19.49 -8.93 -25.70
C LYS A 11 19.36 -9.31 -24.23
N SER A 12 20.47 -9.65 -23.58
CA SER A 12 20.48 -9.81 -22.13
C SER A 12 19.87 -8.53 -21.54
N PRO A 13 18.89 -8.63 -20.62
CA PRO A 13 18.35 -7.45 -19.95
C PRO A 13 19.38 -6.82 -18.99
N ASP A 14 20.47 -7.54 -18.73
CA ASP A 14 21.59 -7.06 -17.93
C ASP A 14 22.30 -5.94 -18.70
N PRO A 15 22.32 -4.71 -18.15
CA PRO A 15 22.94 -3.57 -18.83
C PRO A 15 24.47 -3.75 -18.87
N ASP A 16 25.11 -3.28 -19.93
CA ASP A 16 26.55 -3.40 -20.09
C ASP A 16 27.26 -2.63 -18.94
N PRO A 17 28.12 -3.26 -18.13
CA PRO A 17 28.81 -2.60 -17.03
C PRO A 17 29.69 -1.42 -17.47
N LEU A 18 30.11 -1.37 -18.74
CA LEU A 18 30.87 -0.26 -19.32
C LEU A 18 29.99 0.95 -19.66
N GLU A 19 28.69 0.71 -19.88
CA GLU A 19 27.71 1.72 -20.28
C GLU A 19 26.74 2.06 -19.13
N THR A 20 26.92 1.45 -17.95
CA THR A 20 26.07 1.67 -16.76
C THR A 20 26.85 2.46 -15.70
N PRO A 21 26.47 3.72 -15.41
CA PRO A 21 27.06 4.48 -14.32
C PRO A 21 26.90 3.74 -12.99
N GLY A 22 27.99 3.67 -12.19
CA GLY A 22 27.97 3.06 -10.86
C GLY A 22 28.29 1.56 -10.77
N LEU A 23 28.55 0.87 -11.89
CA LEU A 23 28.93 -0.56 -11.93
C LEU A 23 30.45 -0.83 -12.07
N GLN A 24 31.32 0.17 -11.93
CA GLN A 24 32.77 -0.10 -11.78
C GLN A 24 33.00 -0.88 -10.47
N GLU A 25 34.03 -1.75 -10.42
CA GLU A 25 34.34 -2.67 -9.29
C GLU A 25 34.52 -1.95 -7.92
N GLY A 26 34.57 -0.61 -7.89
CA GLY A 26 34.59 0.23 -6.69
C GLY A 26 33.27 0.93 -6.30
N GLY A 27 32.19 0.80 -7.08
CA GLY A 27 30.82 1.18 -6.70
C GLY A 27 30.65 2.57 -6.07
N GLN A 28 31.22 3.63 -6.66
CA GLN A 28 31.09 4.99 -6.13
C GLN A 28 30.38 5.89 -7.12
N VAL A 29 29.09 6.15 -6.86
CA VAL A 29 28.39 7.32 -7.39
C VAL A 29 28.74 8.53 -6.51
N PRO A 30 29.02 9.72 -7.07
CA PRO A 30 29.26 10.92 -6.27
C PRO A 30 28.10 11.14 -5.29
N GLN A 31 28.42 11.33 -4.01
CA GLN A 31 27.40 11.59 -2.98
C GLN A 31 26.79 12.97 -3.23
N GLY A 32 25.69 12.95 -3.99
CA GLY A 32 25.03 14.09 -4.63
C GLY A 32 23.95 13.64 -5.62
N ASP A 33 24.04 12.39 -6.11
CA ASP A 33 23.00 11.70 -6.89
C ASP A 33 21.90 11.05 -6.03
N THR A 34 21.88 11.28 -4.72
CA THR A 34 20.66 11.03 -3.92
C THR A 34 19.77 12.25 -4.11
N PRO A 35 18.57 12.12 -4.73
CA PRO A 35 17.70 13.26 -4.93
C PRO A 35 17.44 13.97 -3.59
N PRO A 36 17.73 15.27 -3.46
CA PRO A 36 17.35 16.01 -2.27
C PRO A 36 15.82 16.06 -2.23
N ALA A 37 15.25 15.42 -1.22
CA ALA A 37 13.82 15.23 -1.04
C ALA A 37 13.17 14.46 -2.20
N GLU A 38 13.14 13.13 -2.10
CA GLU A 38 12.04 12.34 -2.62
C GLU A 38 10.75 12.79 -1.90
N GLY A 39 10.24 13.95 -2.28
CA GLY A 39 8.85 14.31 -2.13
C GLY A 39 8.09 13.33 -2.98
N SER A 40 7.68 12.23 -2.34
CA SER A 40 6.76 11.21 -2.83
C SER A 40 5.97 11.70 -4.01
N THR A 41 6.20 11.14 -5.19
CA THR A 41 5.34 11.38 -6.35
C THR A 41 3.94 10.94 -5.94
N PRO A 42 3.01 11.84 -5.60
CA PRO A 42 1.73 11.44 -5.00
C PRO A 42 0.80 10.80 -6.05
N ASP A 43 1.23 10.76 -7.31
CA ASP A 43 0.39 10.62 -8.49
C ASP A 43 1.04 9.76 -9.60
N ALA A 44 2.08 8.98 -9.28
CA ALA A 44 2.78 8.13 -10.26
C ALA A 44 2.08 6.79 -10.56
N GLY A 45 0.93 6.52 -9.94
CA GLY A 45 0.14 5.30 -10.12
C GLY A 45 -1.30 5.59 -10.59
N PRO A 46 -1.99 4.63 -11.22
CA PRO A 46 -3.43 4.75 -11.48
C PRO A 46 -4.19 5.14 -10.20
N PRO A 47 -5.25 5.97 -10.30
CA PRO A 47 -6.03 6.37 -9.13
C PRO A 47 -6.47 5.14 -8.33
N ASP A 48 -6.25 5.19 -7.01
CA ASP A 48 -6.74 4.14 -6.12
C ASP A 48 -8.25 3.97 -6.30
N PRO A 49 -8.75 2.73 -6.43
CA PRO A 49 -10.17 2.51 -6.48
C PRO A 49 -10.79 3.02 -5.16
N PRO A 50 -11.96 3.68 -5.22
CA PRO A 50 -12.63 4.15 -4.02
C PRO A 50 -12.86 2.99 -3.06
N ILE A 51 -12.33 3.11 -1.83
CA ILE A 51 -12.50 2.08 -0.81
C ILE A 51 -13.99 1.97 -0.46
N PRO A 52 -14.63 0.79 -0.61
CA PRO A 52 -16.08 0.65 -0.46
C PRO A 52 -16.58 0.64 0.99
N ASN A 53 -15.74 0.95 1.98
CA ASN A 53 -16.02 0.75 3.42
C ASN A 53 -16.79 1.88 4.12
N ARG A 54 -17.16 2.96 3.40
CA ARG A 54 -17.77 4.17 3.99
C ARG A 54 -19.07 3.93 4.79
N GLY A 55 -19.76 2.81 4.56
CA GLY A 55 -21.03 2.48 5.24
C GLY A 55 -20.90 1.76 6.58
N TRP A 56 -19.75 1.17 6.90
CA TRP A 56 -19.60 0.33 8.09
C TRP A 56 -19.52 1.13 9.40
N GLU A 57 -19.02 2.36 9.31
CA GLU A 57 -18.87 3.27 10.45
C GLU A 57 -20.22 3.62 11.07
N ILE A 58 -21.18 4.00 10.22
CA ILE A 58 -22.52 4.38 10.66
C ILE A 58 -23.27 3.15 11.20
N SER A 59 -23.13 1.99 10.54
CA SER A 59 -23.77 0.76 11.00
C SER A 59 -23.31 0.34 12.40
N SER A 60 -22.00 0.41 12.66
CA SER A 60 -21.42 0.07 13.97
C SER A 60 -21.90 1.03 15.06
N LEU A 61 -21.98 2.32 14.75
CA LEU A 61 -22.43 3.34 15.68
C LEU A 61 -23.92 3.21 16.02
N VAL A 62 -24.76 2.93 15.02
CA VAL A 62 -26.21 2.69 15.22
C VAL A 62 -26.44 1.43 16.05
N PHE A 63 -25.73 0.33 15.74
CA PHE A 63 -25.85 -0.92 16.50
C PHE A 63 -25.49 -0.72 17.98
N LEU A 64 -24.36 -0.05 18.26
CA LEU A 64 -23.93 0.25 19.61
C LEU A 64 -24.95 1.14 20.35
N THR A 65 -25.50 2.13 19.67
CA THR A 65 -26.51 3.04 20.24
C THR A 65 -27.76 2.29 20.66
N ILE A 66 -28.27 1.39 19.81
CA ILE A 66 -29.44 0.56 20.12
C ILE A 66 -29.14 -0.37 21.29
N LEU A 67 -27.96 -0.99 21.31
CA LEU A 67 -27.57 -1.90 22.38
C LEU A 67 -27.54 -1.18 23.73
N ILE A 68 -26.87 -0.02 23.81
CA ILE A 68 -26.80 0.80 25.03
C ILE A 68 -28.21 1.24 25.46
N ALA A 69 -29.03 1.72 24.54
CA ALA A 69 -30.40 2.13 24.84
C ALA A 69 -31.23 0.98 25.40
N SER A 70 -31.08 -0.23 24.87
CA SER A 70 -31.80 -1.42 25.34
C SER A 70 -31.41 -1.78 26.78
N PHE A 71 -30.12 -1.79 27.11
CA PHE A 71 -29.66 -2.00 28.48
C PHE A 71 -30.12 -0.88 29.42
N ALA A 72 -30.05 0.38 29.00
CA ALA A 72 -30.51 1.51 29.80
C ALA A 72 -32.00 1.38 30.16
N VAL A 73 -32.85 1.03 29.19
CA VAL A 73 -34.29 0.79 29.43
C VAL A 73 -34.49 -0.39 30.39
N PHE A 74 -33.75 -1.48 30.22
CA PHE A 74 -33.82 -2.63 31.13
C PHE A 74 -33.49 -2.25 32.58
N PHE A 75 -32.39 -1.54 32.80
CA PHE A 75 -31.99 -1.11 34.14
C PHE A 75 -32.97 -0.11 34.74
N LEU A 76 -33.52 0.81 33.94
CA LEU A 76 -34.55 1.75 34.41
C LEU A 76 -35.80 0.99 34.87
N ALA A 77 -36.29 0.04 34.06
CA ALA A 77 -37.45 -0.77 34.44
C ALA A 77 -37.19 -1.58 35.72
N TRP A 78 -36.01 -2.20 35.83
CA TRP A 78 -35.62 -2.94 37.03
C TRP A 78 -35.53 -2.03 38.27
N ALA A 79 -34.99 -0.82 38.14
CA ALA A 79 -34.88 0.14 39.23
C ALA A 79 -36.26 0.64 39.71
N PHE A 80 -37.20 0.86 38.79
CA PHE A 80 -38.58 1.20 39.14
C PHE A 80 -39.34 0.05 39.80
N GLU A 81 -39.05 -1.20 39.42
CA GLU A 81 -39.68 -2.37 40.06
C GLU A 81 -39.12 -2.64 41.46
N VAL A 82 -37.83 -2.37 41.68
CA VAL A 82 -37.15 -2.60 42.97
C VAL A 82 -37.51 -1.57 44.05
N TRP A 83 -38.00 -0.40 43.67
CA TRP A 83 -38.30 0.71 44.58
C TRP A 83 -39.80 0.85 44.83
#